data_AF-A0A9D6D4C2-F1
#
_entry.id   AF-A0A9D6D4C2-F1
#
_cell.length_a   1.000
_cell.length_b   1.000
_cell.length_c   1.000
_cell.angle_alpha   90.00
_cell.angle_beta   90.00
_cell.angle_gamma   90.00
#
_symmetry.space_group_name_H-M   'P 1'
#
loop_
_entity.id
_entity.type
_entity.pdbx_description
1 polymer ?
#
loop_
_entity_poly.entity_id
_entity_poly.type
_entity_poly.pdbx_seq_one_letter_code
_entity_poly.pdbx_strand_id
1 'polypeptide(L)'
;MAGAGVIGGALLGGFGSMDAGRLGLLLAGEIVFLLMFVRRRHAAPLPPPLAAVDGPSGVDAPSGRAVAGDDSNGESSFERGVRDIRQTDPRFDPSRFAGYAGMVFRDAQSAWMTRDLRSLRGRVTPEMYGELQAQCDRLRSTRRVNRVERVEITAEITEAWQESGRDYLTAHIGGSIVDYTVDEVDSLVDGSRTIPRDVQEFWTFARPAGFNSWMLSAIQTS
;
A
#
# COMPACT_ATOMS: atom_id res chain seq x y z
N MET A 1 -13.70 -15.10 21.37
CA MET A 1 -14.09 -15.71 20.09
C MET A 1 -13.30 -15.01 19.00
N ALA A 2 -12.53 -15.78 18.24
CA ALA A 2 -11.48 -15.31 17.36
C ALA A 2 -12.04 -14.69 16.08
N GLY A 3 -11.39 -13.60 15.64
CA GLY A 3 -11.69 -12.90 14.41
C GLY A 3 -11.22 -13.65 13.16
N ALA A 4 -11.94 -13.42 12.08
CA ALA A 4 -11.54 -13.73 10.72
C ALA A 4 -12.22 -12.70 9.79
N GLY A 5 -11.61 -11.53 9.65
CA GLY A 5 -11.97 -10.57 8.62
C GLY A 5 -11.17 -10.89 7.38
N VAL A 6 -11.81 -11.39 6.34
CA VAL A 6 -11.24 -11.45 4.98
C VAL A 6 -11.76 -10.22 4.26
N ILE A 7 -11.02 -9.11 4.35
CA ILE A 7 -11.32 -7.89 3.62
C ILE A 7 -10.67 -8.04 2.25
N GLY A 8 -11.49 -8.44 1.26
CA GLY A 8 -11.10 -8.41 -0.14
C GLY A 8 -11.00 -6.95 -0.58
N GLY A 9 -9.79 -6.50 -0.91
CA GLY A 9 -9.54 -5.16 -1.42
C GLY A 9 -10.34 -4.86 -2.69
N ALA A 10 -10.64 -3.60 -2.93
CA ALA A 10 -11.39 -3.09 -4.07
C ALA A 10 -10.88 -3.56 -5.44
N LEU A 11 -9.57 -3.80 -5.61
CA LEU A 11 -9.05 -4.36 -6.86
C LEU A 11 -9.04 -5.90 -6.92
N LEU A 12 -9.07 -6.55 -5.76
CA LEU A 12 -8.83 -7.99 -5.61
C LEU A 12 -10.07 -8.75 -5.09
N GLY A 13 -11.14 -8.04 -4.75
CA GLY A 13 -12.22 -8.49 -3.86
C GLY A 13 -13.55 -8.83 -4.54
N GLY A 14 -13.64 -8.73 -5.86
CA GLY A 14 -14.86 -9.03 -6.63
C GLY A 14 -15.15 -10.51 -6.89
N PHE A 15 -14.45 -11.44 -6.23
CA PHE A 15 -14.80 -12.86 -6.19
C PHE A 15 -14.89 -13.28 -4.74
N GLY A 16 -16.10 -13.19 -4.17
CA GLY A 16 -16.40 -13.86 -2.93
C GLY A 16 -15.85 -15.29 -2.95
N SER A 17 -15.09 -15.63 -1.91
CA SER A 17 -15.08 -16.98 -1.33
C SER A 17 -15.12 -18.14 -2.33
N MET A 18 -14.01 -18.41 -3.03
CA MET A 18 -13.75 -19.75 -3.55
C MET A 18 -12.29 -20.11 -3.32
N ASP A 19 -12.09 -20.97 -2.32
CA ASP A 19 -10.90 -21.77 -2.14
C ASP A 19 -10.46 -22.40 -3.47
N ALA A 20 -9.32 -21.95 -4.01
CA ALA A 20 -8.60 -22.71 -5.02
C ALA A 20 -7.11 -22.31 -5.00
N GLY A 21 -6.37 -22.95 -4.11
CA GLY A 21 -4.94 -23.14 -4.30
C GLY A 21 -4.07 -21.95 -3.90
N ARG A 22 -3.37 -22.12 -2.78
CA ARG A 22 -2.02 -21.62 -2.54
C ARG A 22 -1.27 -21.43 -3.88
N LEU A 23 -0.88 -20.20 -4.21
CA LEU A 23 0.36 -19.81 -4.91
C LEU A 23 0.26 -18.34 -5.35
N GLY A 24 0.58 -17.45 -4.42
CA GLY A 24 1.05 -16.09 -4.70
C GLY A 24 2.43 -15.88 -4.10
N LEU A 25 3.30 -16.91 -4.17
CA LEU A 25 4.70 -16.81 -3.77
C LEU A 25 5.45 -16.09 -4.90
N LEU A 26 5.58 -14.78 -4.75
CA LEU A 26 6.85 -14.02 -4.72
C LEU A 26 7.84 -14.27 -5.86
N LEU A 27 8.12 -13.20 -6.63
CA LEU A 27 9.49 -12.93 -7.11
C LEU A 27 9.92 -11.44 -7.08
N ALA A 28 9.10 -10.52 -6.56
CA ALA A 28 9.54 -9.15 -6.23
C ALA A 28 8.99 -8.64 -4.89
N GLY A 29 7.81 -9.11 -4.49
CA GLY A 29 7.21 -8.82 -3.19
C GLY A 29 8.01 -9.37 -2.02
N GLU A 30 8.93 -10.33 -2.19
CA GLU A 30 9.67 -10.92 -1.06
C GLU A 30 10.74 -10.00 -0.55
N ILE A 31 11.36 -9.23 -1.43
CA ILE A 31 12.35 -8.23 -1.05
C ILE A 31 11.64 -7.06 -0.36
N VAL A 32 10.53 -6.56 -0.92
CA VAL A 32 9.73 -5.49 -0.28
C VAL A 32 9.09 -5.95 1.04
N PHE A 33 8.58 -7.19 1.10
CA PHE A 33 8.01 -7.80 2.32
C PHE A 33 9.09 -8.05 3.38
N LEU A 34 10.27 -8.56 2.99
CA LEU A 34 11.40 -8.75 3.90
C LEU A 34 11.88 -7.38 4.43
N LEU A 35 11.93 -6.34 3.60
CA LEU A 35 12.26 -4.97 4.02
C LEU A 35 11.21 -4.38 4.96
N MET A 36 9.92 -4.53 4.66
CA MET A 36 8.82 -4.14 5.56
C MET A 36 8.88 -4.90 6.89
N PHE A 37 9.15 -6.21 6.86
CA PHE A 37 9.19 -7.08 8.04
C PHE A 37 10.41 -6.83 8.93
N VAL A 38 11.57 -6.54 8.35
CA VAL A 38 12.77 -6.14 9.10
C VAL A 38 12.57 -4.75 9.72
N ARG A 39 11.94 -3.80 9.01
CA ARG A 39 11.65 -2.45 9.56
C ARG A 39 10.61 -2.46 10.67
N ARG A 40 9.61 -3.36 10.61
CA ARG A 40 8.62 -3.55 11.68
C ARG A 40 9.24 -4.00 13.01
N ARG A 41 10.40 -4.67 12.96
CA ARG A 41 11.16 -5.12 14.15
C ARG A 41 12.04 -4.02 14.77
N HIS A 42 12.33 -2.94 14.02
CA HIS A 42 13.08 -1.79 14.51
C HIS A 42 12.20 -0.66 15.06
N ALA A 43 10.87 -0.78 14.98
CA ALA A 43 9.96 0.00 15.81
C ALA A 43 10.10 -0.52 17.25
N ALA A 44 10.92 0.16 18.06
CA ALA A 44 11.13 -0.20 19.45
C ALA A 44 9.78 -0.30 20.19
N PRO A 45 9.56 -1.34 21.03
CA PRO A 45 8.43 -1.35 21.94
C PRO A 45 8.50 -0.10 22.81
N LEU A 46 7.47 0.74 22.77
CA LEU A 46 7.30 1.82 23.74
C LEU A 46 7.42 1.20 25.14
N PRO A 47 8.36 1.66 26.01
CA PRO A 47 8.37 1.20 27.38
C PRO A 47 7.01 1.54 28.02
N PRO A 48 6.40 0.61 28.79
CA PRO A 48 5.16 0.90 29.49
C PRO A 48 5.36 2.14 30.38
N PRO A 49 4.35 3.01 30.54
CA PRO A 49 4.48 4.19 31.37
C PRO A 49 4.79 3.74 32.80
N LEU A 50 6.02 4.02 33.26
CA LEU A 50 6.40 3.84 34.65
C LEU A 50 5.54 4.79 35.48
N ALA A 51 4.71 4.21 36.35
CA ALA A 51 3.99 4.95 37.37
C ALA A 51 4.99 5.80 38.16
N ALA A 52 4.75 7.11 38.21
CA ALA A 52 5.53 8.03 39.01
C ALA A 52 5.47 7.60 40.48
N VAL A 53 6.62 7.17 41.02
CA VAL A 53 6.81 7.00 42.46
C VAL A 53 7.67 8.17 42.93
N ASP A 54 7.08 9.02 43.76
CA ASP A 54 7.75 10.14 44.43
C ASP A 54 8.74 9.60 45.48
N GLY A 55 9.99 10.09 45.46
CA GLY A 55 10.99 9.81 46.49
C GLY A 55 12.24 10.70 46.35
N PRO A 56 12.77 11.33 47.41
CA PRO A 56 13.77 12.39 47.27
C PRO A 56 15.23 11.93 47.47
N SER A 57 16.10 12.60 46.73
CA SER A 57 17.51 12.97 47.01
C SER A 57 18.59 11.89 47.24
N GLY A 58 19.66 11.94 46.43
CA GLY A 58 21.00 11.55 46.89
C GLY A 58 22.05 11.14 45.83
N VAL A 59 23.07 12.00 45.69
CA VAL A 59 24.53 11.72 45.53
C VAL A 59 25.11 11.39 44.13
N ASP A 60 26.15 12.16 43.79
CA ASP A 60 27.09 12.10 42.66
C ASP A 60 27.84 10.77 42.48
N ALA A 61 28.07 10.35 41.22
CA ALA A 61 29.38 9.87 40.73
C ALA A 61 29.41 9.73 39.18
N PRO A 62 30.58 9.94 38.52
CA PRO A 62 30.70 10.10 37.08
C PRO A 62 31.16 8.81 36.40
N SER A 63 30.65 8.47 35.21
CA SER A 63 31.24 7.44 34.33
C SER A 63 30.60 7.43 32.96
N GLY A 64 31.45 7.42 31.93
CA GLY A 64 31.12 6.76 30.67
C GLY A 64 30.41 7.63 29.65
N ARG A 65 31.21 8.36 28.86
CA ARG A 65 30.84 8.82 27.53
C ARG A 65 30.48 7.61 26.66
N ALA A 66 29.22 7.21 26.68
CA ALA A 66 28.58 6.61 25.52
C ALA A 66 28.17 7.78 24.63
N VAL A 67 28.97 8.07 23.61
CA VAL A 67 28.40 8.68 22.39
C VAL A 67 27.57 7.58 21.74
N ALA A 68 26.41 7.30 22.33
CA ALA A 68 25.28 6.92 21.52
C ALA A 68 25.09 8.11 20.57
N GLY A 69 25.15 7.84 19.26
CA GLY A 69 24.73 8.79 18.26
C GLY A 69 23.33 9.22 18.64
N ASP A 70 23.29 10.38 19.28
CA ASP A 70 22.11 11.16 19.55
C ASP A 70 21.63 11.60 18.17
N ASP A 71 20.73 10.82 17.57
CA ASP A 71 19.90 11.26 16.45
C ASP A 71 18.92 12.32 17.01
N SER A 72 19.46 13.45 17.45
CA SER A 72 18.77 14.58 18.08
C SER A 72 17.95 15.42 17.12
N ASN A 73 17.31 14.79 16.12
CA ASN A 73 16.39 15.51 15.27
C ASN A 73 14.92 15.09 15.40
N GLY A 74 14.58 14.01 16.10
CA GLY A 74 13.19 13.56 16.23
C GLY A 74 12.48 13.32 14.87
N GLU A 75 13.25 13.29 13.78
CA GLU A 75 12.75 13.19 12.41
C GLU A 75 12.16 11.80 12.22
N SER A 76 10.94 11.72 11.70
CA SER A 76 10.29 10.45 11.39
C SER A 76 11.02 9.72 10.26
N SER A 77 10.88 8.39 10.18
CA SER A 77 11.43 7.60 9.07
C SER A 77 10.91 8.06 7.71
N PHE A 78 9.66 8.52 7.67
CA PHE A 78 9.01 9.09 6.50
C PHE A 78 9.68 10.39 6.05
N GLU A 79 9.88 11.34 6.97
CA GLU A 79 10.53 12.63 6.68
C GLU A 79 11.94 12.44 6.14
N ARG A 80 12.72 11.52 6.73
CA ARG A 80 14.04 11.13 6.20
C ARG A 80 13.96 10.64 4.77
N GLY A 81 13.04 9.72 4.48
CA GLY A 81 12.87 9.18 3.12
C GLY A 81 12.46 10.24 2.10
N VAL A 82 11.55 11.15 2.47
CA VAL A 82 11.17 12.28 1.62
C VAL A 82 12.36 13.20 1.37
N ARG A 83 13.16 13.49 2.40
CA ARG A 83 14.38 14.29 2.30
C ARG A 83 15.39 13.64 1.35
N ASP A 84 15.60 12.33 1.45
CA ASP A 84 16.55 11.59 0.61
C ASP A 84 16.10 11.60 -0.86
N ILE A 85 14.82 11.34 -1.15
CA ILE A 85 14.25 11.46 -2.50
C ILE A 85 14.49 12.87 -3.08
N ARG A 86 14.27 13.92 -2.28
CA ARG A 86 14.45 15.32 -2.69
C ARG A 86 15.89 15.69 -3.04
N GLN A 87 16.89 14.92 -2.62
CA GLN A 87 18.28 15.13 -3.06
C GLN A 87 18.44 14.87 -4.56
N THR A 88 17.63 13.97 -5.13
CA THR A 88 17.67 13.61 -6.55
C THR A 88 16.51 14.19 -7.36
N ASP A 89 15.39 14.52 -6.69
CA ASP A 89 14.23 15.17 -7.26
C ASP A 89 13.72 16.30 -6.35
N PRO A 90 14.31 17.51 -6.44
CA PRO A 90 13.96 18.63 -5.57
C PRO A 90 12.50 19.09 -5.68
N ARG A 91 11.77 18.66 -6.73
CA ARG A 91 10.36 19.00 -6.95
C ARG A 91 9.41 17.96 -6.35
N PHE A 92 9.94 16.90 -5.74
CA PHE A 92 9.13 15.87 -5.13
C PHE A 92 8.28 16.41 -3.96
N ASP A 93 6.97 16.20 -4.09
CA ASP A 93 5.96 16.62 -3.13
C ASP A 93 5.04 15.42 -2.80
N PRO A 94 5.05 14.93 -1.55
CA PRO A 94 4.23 13.78 -1.15
C PRO A 94 2.72 14.00 -1.32
N SER A 95 2.22 15.21 -1.04
CA SER A 95 0.79 15.52 -1.14
C SER A 95 0.32 15.53 -2.60
N ARG A 96 1.13 16.06 -3.51
CA ARG A 96 0.89 15.93 -4.97
C ARG A 96 0.94 14.47 -5.40
N PHE A 97 1.88 13.69 -4.86
CA PHE A 97 1.99 12.27 -5.19
C PHE A 97 0.79 11.46 -4.69
N ALA A 98 0.21 11.80 -3.53
CA ALA A 98 -1.02 11.18 -3.04
C ALA A 98 -2.18 11.36 -4.03
N GLY A 99 -2.33 12.56 -4.62
CA GLY A 99 -3.29 12.80 -5.70
C GLY A 99 -3.05 11.93 -6.93
N TYR A 100 -1.78 11.70 -7.30
CA TYR A 100 -1.40 10.76 -8.36
C TYR A 100 -1.76 9.32 -8.00
N ALA A 101 -1.45 8.85 -6.79
CA ALA A 101 -1.79 7.50 -6.35
C ALA A 101 -3.32 7.24 -6.42
N GLY A 102 -4.14 8.19 -5.96
CA GLY A 102 -5.59 8.09 -6.08
C GLY A 102 -6.11 8.10 -7.53
N MET A 103 -5.41 8.77 -8.45
CA MET A 103 -5.71 8.71 -9.89
C MET A 103 -5.40 7.33 -10.46
N VAL A 104 -4.20 6.78 -10.17
CA VAL A 104 -3.80 5.44 -10.63
C VAL A 104 -4.77 4.38 -10.08
N PHE A 105 -5.25 4.53 -8.84
CA PHE A 105 -6.29 3.68 -8.28
C PHE A 105 -7.56 3.66 -9.13
N ARG A 106 -8.13 4.84 -9.43
CA ARG A 106 -9.33 4.93 -10.25
C ARG A 106 -9.13 4.39 -11.66
N ASP A 107 -7.97 4.67 -12.26
CA ASP A 107 -7.62 4.15 -13.58
C ASP A 107 -7.53 2.61 -13.57
N ALA A 108 -6.97 2.03 -12.50
CA ALA A 108 -6.89 0.59 -12.34
C ALA A 108 -8.27 -0.06 -12.15
N GLN A 109 -9.14 0.57 -11.35
CA GLN A 109 -10.53 0.15 -11.19
C GLN A 109 -11.28 0.15 -12.53
N SER A 110 -11.11 1.22 -13.32
CA SER A 110 -11.70 1.32 -14.66
C SER A 110 -11.17 0.27 -15.64
N ALA A 111 -9.85 0.06 -15.64
CA ALA A 111 -9.19 -0.95 -16.44
C ALA A 111 -9.65 -2.36 -16.07
N TRP A 112 -9.87 -2.63 -14.78
CA TRP A 112 -10.40 -3.89 -14.28
C TRP A 112 -11.84 -4.14 -14.71
N MET A 113 -12.74 -3.17 -14.53
CA MET A 113 -14.14 -3.26 -14.96
C MET A 113 -14.29 -3.54 -16.46
N THR A 114 -13.46 -2.90 -17.28
CA THR A 114 -13.42 -3.11 -18.73
C THR A 114 -12.63 -4.34 -19.14
N ARG A 115 -11.93 -4.97 -18.19
CA ARG A 115 -10.96 -6.03 -18.42
C ARG A 115 -9.92 -5.59 -19.45
N ASP A 116 -9.50 -4.33 -19.45
CA ASP A 116 -8.52 -3.79 -20.40
C ASP A 116 -7.48 -2.94 -19.68
N LEU A 117 -6.30 -3.53 -19.50
CA LEU A 117 -5.20 -2.91 -18.78
C LEU A 117 -4.32 -2.01 -19.65
N ARG A 118 -4.64 -1.80 -20.93
CA ARG A 118 -3.78 -0.99 -21.82
C ARG A 118 -3.53 0.41 -21.28
N SER A 119 -4.50 1.02 -20.60
CA SER A 119 -4.39 2.33 -19.95
C SER A 119 -3.37 2.40 -18.80
N LEU A 120 -2.98 1.25 -18.24
CA LEU A 120 -1.99 1.15 -17.16
C LEU A 120 -0.56 0.92 -17.65
N ARG A 121 -0.36 0.74 -18.96
CA ARG A 121 0.99 0.58 -19.53
C ARG A 121 1.86 1.79 -19.16
N GLY A 122 3.05 1.51 -18.61
CA GLY A 122 3.98 2.55 -18.15
C GLY A 122 3.63 3.17 -16.78
N ARG A 123 2.51 2.81 -16.16
CA ARG A 123 2.13 3.22 -14.80
C ARG A 123 2.22 2.10 -13.77
N VAL A 124 2.36 0.87 -14.24
CA VAL A 124 2.60 -0.33 -13.41
C VAL A 124 3.89 -0.99 -13.90
N THR A 125 4.62 -1.67 -13.02
CA THR A 125 5.81 -2.44 -13.42
C THR A 125 5.42 -3.58 -14.37
N PRO A 126 6.36 -4.08 -15.21
CA PRO A 126 6.08 -5.20 -16.10
C PRO A 126 5.55 -6.44 -15.37
N GLU A 127 6.08 -6.70 -14.17
CA GLU A 127 5.68 -7.82 -13.32
C GLU A 127 4.24 -7.65 -12.84
N MET A 128 3.91 -6.50 -12.24
CA MET A 128 2.57 -6.16 -11.79
C MET A 128 1.57 -6.18 -12.96
N TYR A 129 1.96 -5.71 -14.13
CA TYR A 129 1.13 -5.78 -15.33
C TYR A 129 0.76 -7.24 -15.67
N GLY A 130 1.75 -8.14 -15.63
CA GLY A 130 1.55 -9.57 -15.89
C GLY A 130 0.56 -10.19 -14.90
N GLU A 131 0.68 -9.86 -13.62
CA GLU A 131 -0.23 -10.34 -12.57
C GLU A 131 -1.66 -9.85 -12.76
N LEU A 132 -1.84 -8.54 -13.00
CA LEU A 132 -3.16 -7.95 -13.29
C LEU A 132 -3.77 -8.52 -14.57
N GLN A 133 -2.94 -8.75 -15.60
CA GLN A 133 -3.40 -9.31 -16.88
C GLN A 133 -3.90 -10.75 -16.68
N ALA A 134 -3.15 -11.59 -15.98
CA ALA A 134 -3.55 -12.96 -15.68
C ALA A 134 -4.87 -13.01 -14.89
N GLN A 135 -5.07 -12.04 -13.99
CA GLN A 135 -6.35 -11.88 -13.30
C GLN A 135 -7.49 -11.51 -14.25
N CYS A 136 -7.31 -10.49 -15.10
CA CYS A 136 -8.30 -10.11 -16.12
C CYS A 136 -8.66 -11.28 -17.06
N ASP A 137 -7.68 -12.10 -17.44
CA ASP A 137 -7.90 -13.29 -18.28
C ASP A 137 -8.79 -14.33 -17.58
N ARG A 138 -8.62 -14.53 -16.26
CA ARG A 138 -9.52 -15.36 -15.46
C ARG A 138 -10.94 -14.80 -15.44
N LEU A 139 -11.11 -13.48 -15.30
CA LEU A 139 -12.44 -12.83 -15.36
C LEU A 139 -13.14 -13.06 -16.70
N ARG A 140 -12.39 -12.98 -17.81
CA ARG A 140 -12.93 -13.23 -19.14
C ARG A 140 -13.47 -14.66 -19.26
N SER A 141 -12.83 -15.63 -18.62
CA SER A 141 -13.25 -17.03 -18.67
C SER A 141 -14.56 -17.32 -17.92
N THR A 142 -14.91 -16.51 -16.92
CA THR A 142 -16.09 -16.78 -16.07
C THR A 142 -17.38 -16.13 -16.57
N ARG A 143 -17.36 -15.37 -17.67
CA ARG A 143 -18.51 -14.61 -18.23
C ARG A 143 -19.21 -13.69 -17.22
N ARG A 144 -18.51 -13.30 -16.17
CA ARG A 144 -18.97 -12.34 -15.16
C ARG A 144 -18.40 -10.96 -15.45
N VAL A 145 -19.15 -9.93 -15.08
CA VAL A 145 -18.74 -8.53 -15.20
C VAL A 145 -18.78 -7.91 -13.82
N ASN A 146 -17.62 -7.44 -13.36
CA ASN A 146 -17.51 -6.67 -12.13
C ASN A 146 -17.79 -5.19 -12.41
N ARG A 147 -18.51 -4.54 -11.49
CA ARG A 147 -18.94 -3.14 -11.57
C ARG A 147 -18.56 -2.43 -10.28
N VAL A 148 -17.83 -1.33 -10.44
CA VAL A 148 -17.40 -0.45 -9.36
C VAL A 148 -18.02 0.92 -9.59
N GLU A 149 -18.81 1.36 -8.62
CA GLU A 149 -19.56 2.60 -8.62
C GLU A 149 -19.34 3.38 -7.32
N ARG A 150 -19.75 4.65 -7.30
CA ARG A 150 -19.68 5.53 -6.11
C ARG A 150 -18.34 5.43 -5.39
N VAL A 151 -17.26 5.69 -6.13
CA VAL A 151 -15.89 5.61 -5.61
C VAL A 151 -15.57 6.85 -4.79
N GLU A 152 -15.52 6.70 -3.48
CA GLU A 152 -15.20 7.75 -2.51
C GLU A 152 -13.90 7.38 -1.79
N ILE A 153 -12.77 7.83 -2.33
CA ILE A 153 -11.44 7.47 -1.81
C ILE A 153 -10.60 8.68 -1.47
N THR A 154 -9.78 8.54 -0.43
CA THR A 154 -8.65 9.40 -0.09
C THR A 154 -7.35 8.62 -0.25
N ALA A 155 -6.28 9.34 -0.55
CA ALA A 155 -4.94 8.77 -0.62
C ALA A 155 -4.00 9.59 0.25
N GLU A 156 -3.12 8.91 0.97
CA GLU A 156 -2.11 9.51 1.83
C GLU A 156 -0.80 8.73 1.69
N ILE A 157 0.33 9.43 1.64
CA ILE A 157 1.63 8.76 1.59
C ILE A 157 2.05 8.42 3.02
N THR A 158 2.17 7.13 3.30
CA THR A 158 2.51 6.62 4.64
C THR A 158 3.99 6.30 4.76
N GLU A 159 4.66 6.01 3.64
CA GLU A 159 6.08 5.65 3.63
C GLU A 159 6.80 6.24 2.43
N ALA A 160 8.06 6.59 2.64
CA ALA A 160 9.00 7.02 1.61
C ALA A 160 10.38 6.46 1.95
N TRP A 161 11.09 5.92 0.97
CA TRP A 161 12.48 5.51 1.14
C TRP A 161 13.22 5.41 -0.19
N GLN A 162 14.55 5.40 -0.12
CA GLN A 162 15.41 5.05 -1.24
C GLN A 162 16.17 3.77 -0.93
N GLU A 163 16.35 2.93 -1.93
CA GLU A 163 17.13 1.71 -1.82
C GLU A 163 17.72 1.31 -3.17
N SER A 164 19.01 0.96 -3.18
CA SER A 164 19.71 0.46 -4.37
C SER A 164 19.51 1.34 -5.63
N GLY A 165 19.52 2.66 -5.45
CA GLY A 165 19.35 3.63 -6.54
C GLY A 165 17.90 3.77 -7.06
N ARG A 166 16.91 3.30 -6.29
CA ARG A 166 15.48 3.44 -6.60
C ARG A 166 14.78 4.19 -5.47
N ASP A 167 13.79 4.99 -5.85
CA ASP A 167 12.88 5.63 -4.92
C ASP A 167 11.62 4.77 -4.78
N TYR A 168 11.08 4.73 -3.56
CA TYR A 168 9.85 4.01 -3.23
C TYR A 168 8.92 4.87 -2.39
N LEU A 169 7.62 4.72 -2.62
CA LEU A 169 6.55 5.36 -1.87
C LEU A 169 5.43 4.37 -1.62
N THR A 170 4.90 4.34 -0.41
CA THR A 170 3.66 3.61 -0.12
C THR A 170 2.54 4.63 0.12
N ALA A 171 1.46 4.50 -0.65
CA ALA A 171 0.23 5.25 -0.46
C ALA A 171 -0.80 4.36 0.23
N HIS A 172 -1.35 4.82 1.35
CA HIS A 172 -2.58 4.28 1.89
C HIS A 172 -3.77 4.86 1.13
N ILE A 173 -4.64 3.98 0.64
CA ILE A 173 -5.86 4.31 -0.07
C ILE A 173 -7.02 3.84 0.80
N GLY A 174 -7.70 4.81 1.39
CA GLY A 174 -8.83 4.60 2.29
C GLY A 174 -10.13 5.12 1.68
N GLY A 175 -11.27 4.54 2.02
CA GLY A 175 -12.57 5.08 1.63
C GLY A 175 -13.64 4.03 1.48
N SER A 176 -14.57 4.25 0.55
CA SER A 176 -15.62 3.28 0.22
C SER A 176 -15.93 3.23 -1.26
N ILE A 177 -16.39 2.08 -1.72
CA ILE A 177 -16.85 1.84 -3.09
C ILE A 177 -18.12 1.00 -3.09
N VAL A 178 -18.97 1.15 -4.08
CA VAL A 178 -20.02 0.15 -4.37
C VAL A 178 -19.46 -0.84 -5.37
N ASP A 179 -19.34 -2.10 -4.97
CA ASP A 179 -18.78 -3.18 -5.79
C ASP A 179 -19.77 -4.33 -5.88
N TYR A 180 -20.09 -4.72 -7.12
CA TYR A 180 -20.96 -5.84 -7.40
C TYR A 180 -20.59 -6.53 -8.73
N THR A 181 -20.92 -7.81 -8.82
CA THR A 181 -20.68 -8.62 -10.00
C THR A 181 -22.01 -9.08 -10.59
N VAL A 182 -22.13 -8.95 -11.91
CA VAL A 182 -23.31 -9.38 -12.68
C VAL A 182 -22.93 -10.45 -13.72
N ASP A 183 -23.93 -11.21 -14.16
CA ASP A 183 -23.81 -12.13 -15.29
C ASP A 183 -24.03 -11.42 -16.65
N GLU A 184 -24.10 -12.19 -17.74
CA GLU A 184 -24.29 -11.67 -19.10
C GLU A 184 -25.67 -11.00 -19.33
N VAL A 185 -26.65 -11.24 -18.45
CA VAL A 185 -28.01 -10.68 -18.52
C VAL A 185 -28.26 -9.63 -17.42
N ASP A 186 -27.20 -9.08 -16.82
CA ASP A 186 -27.21 -8.06 -15.76
C ASP A 186 -27.86 -8.50 -14.43
N SER A 187 -28.00 -9.81 -14.22
CA SER A 187 -28.48 -10.32 -12.92
C SER A 187 -27.35 -10.25 -11.90
N LEU A 188 -27.67 -9.77 -10.69
CA LEU A 188 -26.71 -9.67 -9.59
C LEU A 188 -26.27 -11.08 -9.15
N VAL A 189 -24.97 -11.34 -9.21
CA VAL A 189 -24.34 -12.61 -8.83
C VAL A 189 -23.64 -12.51 -7.47
N ASP A 190 -22.99 -11.38 -7.21
CA ASP A 190 -22.23 -11.14 -5.98
C ASP A 190 -22.17 -9.64 -5.64
N GLY A 191 -21.96 -9.31 -4.37
CA GLY A 191 -21.86 -7.93 -3.87
C GLY A 191 -23.21 -7.22 -3.69
N SER A 192 -23.17 -5.89 -3.73
CA SER A 192 -24.37 -5.06 -3.53
C SER A 192 -24.33 -3.85 -4.44
N ARG A 193 -25.47 -3.53 -5.06
CA ARG A 193 -25.64 -2.32 -5.89
C ARG A 193 -25.84 -1.05 -5.04
N THR A 194 -26.07 -1.18 -3.74
CA THR A 194 -26.48 -0.06 -2.88
C THR A 194 -25.62 0.12 -1.63
N ILE A 195 -25.04 -0.97 -1.11
CA ILE A 195 -24.26 -0.93 0.13
C ILE A 195 -22.79 -0.71 -0.24
N PRO A 196 -22.18 0.43 0.17
CA PRO A 196 -20.76 0.63 -0.01
C PRO A 196 -19.95 -0.36 0.84
N ARG A 197 -18.81 -0.77 0.30
CA ARG A 197 -17.76 -1.56 0.94
C ARG A 197 -16.59 -0.64 1.25
N ASP A 198 -16.02 -0.79 2.44
CA ASP A 198 -14.82 -0.08 2.83
C ASP A 198 -13.60 -0.55 2.03
N VAL A 199 -12.74 0.40 1.68
CA VAL A 199 -11.46 0.17 1.01
C VAL A 199 -10.35 0.58 1.95
N GLN A 200 -9.39 -0.33 2.17
CA GLN A 200 -8.13 -0.06 2.87
C GLN A 200 -7.01 -0.82 2.15
N GLU A 201 -6.26 -0.11 1.33
CA GLU A 201 -5.18 -0.68 0.53
C GLU A 201 -3.89 0.12 0.67
N PHE A 202 -2.75 -0.56 0.57
CA PHE A 202 -1.42 0.05 0.56
C PHE A 202 -0.77 -0.22 -0.79
N TRP A 203 -0.51 0.85 -1.54
CA TRP A 203 0.01 0.80 -2.89
C TRP A 203 1.43 1.31 -2.92
N THR A 204 2.37 0.44 -3.27
CA THR A 204 3.78 0.79 -3.34
C THR A 204 4.18 1.11 -4.77
N PHE A 205 4.68 2.33 -4.96
CA PHE A 205 5.22 2.84 -6.21
C PHE A 205 6.73 2.84 -6.15
N ALA A 206 7.37 2.55 -7.28
CA ALA A 206 8.80 2.55 -7.44
C ALA A 206 9.21 3.31 -8.70
N ARG A 207 10.38 3.95 -8.65
CA ARG A 207 11.08 4.46 -9.84
C ARG A 207 12.60 4.32 -9.67
N PRO A 208 13.39 4.25 -10.73
CA PRO A 208 14.80 4.61 -10.62
C PRO A 208 14.93 6.04 -10.09
N ALA A 209 15.89 6.32 -9.21
CA ALA A 209 16.01 7.62 -8.56
C ALA A 209 16.18 8.78 -9.57
N GLY A 210 15.74 9.98 -9.19
CA GLY A 210 15.74 11.17 -10.04
C GLY A 210 14.49 11.32 -10.90
N PHE A 211 14.63 11.88 -12.11
CA PHE A 211 13.52 12.31 -12.96
C PHE A 211 12.85 11.18 -13.78
N ASN A 212 12.67 10.01 -13.17
CA ASN A 212 12.00 8.87 -13.80
C ASN A 212 10.52 8.80 -13.42
N SER A 213 9.75 8.07 -14.22
CA SER A 213 8.32 7.84 -13.99
C SER A 213 8.08 6.85 -12.85
N TRP A 214 7.10 7.18 -12.00
CA TRP A 214 6.63 6.31 -10.94
C TRP A 214 5.74 5.19 -11.47
N MET A 215 6.06 3.96 -11.09
CA MET A 215 5.32 2.76 -11.50
C MET A 215 4.82 2.01 -10.27
N LEU A 216 3.56 1.63 -10.26
CA LEU A 216 2.98 0.75 -9.24
C LEU A 216 3.67 -0.62 -9.29
N SER A 217 4.18 -1.04 -8.16
CA SER A 217 5.01 -2.25 -8.01
C SER A 217 4.40 -3.28 -7.07
N ALA A 218 3.58 -2.86 -6.11
CA ALA A 218 2.90 -3.75 -5.18
C ALA A 218 1.57 -3.16 -4.72
N ILE A 219 0.61 -4.04 -4.42
CA ILE A 219 -0.68 -3.72 -3.79
C ILE A 219 -0.83 -4.66 -2.60
N GLN A 220 -1.24 -4.12 -1.46
CA GLN A 220 -1.55 -4.87 -0.24
C GLN A 220 -2.93 -4.44 0.28
N THR A 221 -3.66 -5.38 0.88
CA THR A 221 -4.98 -5.16 1.47
C THR A 221 -4.89 -5.39 2.97
N SER A 222 -5.51 -4.52 3.77
CA SER A 222 -5.61 -4.71 5.23
C SER A 222 -6.83 -5.52 5.63
#